data_AF-A0A1C3JID6-F1
#
_entry.id   AF-A0A1C3JID6-F1
#
_cell.length_a   1.000
_cell.length_b   1.000
_cell.length_c   1.000
_cell.angle_alpha   90.00
_cell.angle_beta   90.00
_cell.angle_gamma   90.00
#
_symmetry.space_group_name_H-M   'P 1'
#
loop_
_entity.id
_entity.type
_entity.pdbx_description
1 polymer ?
#
loop_
_entity_poly.entity_id
_entity_poly.type
_entity_poly.pdbx_seq_one_letter_code
_entity_poly.pdbx_strand_id
1 'polypeptide(L)'
;MADKAIATFTVRQDNLDLALSKNPILVTALNPVIGYLKAADIAKKAYKEGLPILDIAERETDLSREELSKLLDPTTLTQGGIAG
;
A
#
# COMPACT_ATOMS: atom_id res chain seq x y z
N MET A 1 29.72 15.16 -24.94
CA MET A 1 29.59 13.90 -24.18
C MET A 1 28.63 14.16 -23.03
N ALA A 2 27.35 13.77 -23.12
CA ALA A 2 26.44 13.45 -21.99
C ALA A 2 24.92 13.40 -22.35
N ASP A 3 24.49 12.91 -23.52
CA ASP A 3 23.07 13.01 -23.94
C ASP A 3 22.38 11.69 -24.31
N LYS A 4 22.72 10.54 -23.71
CA LYS A 4 22.05 9.26 -24.04
C LYS A 4 21.95 8.28 -22.87
N ALA A 5 21.13 8.57 -21.86
CA ALA A 5 20.86 7.58 -20.81
C ALA A 5 19.40 7.49 -20.32
N ILE A 6 18.44 8.23 -20.87
CA ILE A 6 17.05 8.20 -20.41
C ILE A 6 16.10 8.13 -21.61
N ALA A 7 16.01 6.99 -22.28
CA ALA A 7 15.07 6.81 -23.39
C ALA A 7 14.31 5.47 -23.38
N THR A 8 14.60 4.56 -22.45
CA THR A 8 13.90 3.27 -22.35
C THR A 8 13.69 2.87 -20.89
N PHE A 9 13.15 3.78 -20.08
CA PHE A 9 12.58 3.43 -18.79
C PHE A 9 11.12 3.01 -19.01
N THR A 10 10.93 1.78 -19.49
CA THR A 10 9.58 1.19 -19.56
C THR A 10 9.23 0.74 -18.16
N VAL A 11 8.45 1.54 -17.44
CA VAL A 11 7.88 1.15 -16.15
C VAL A 11 7.03 -0.10 -16.38
N ARG A 12 7.45 -1.24 -15.82
CA ARG A 12 6.58 -2.42 -15.72
C ARG A 12 5.51 -2.12 -14.66
N GLN A 13 4.39 -1.55 -15.10
CA GLN A 13 3.23 -1.25 -14.25
C GLN A 13 2.76 -2.50 -13.48
N ASP A 14 2.74 -3.66 -14.13
CA ASP A 14 2.31 -4.93 -13.53
C ASP A 14 3.14 -5.36 -12.30
N ASN A 15 4.44 -5.08 -12.30
CA ASN A 15 5.31 -5.36 -11.15
C ASN A 15 5.19 -4.28 -10.07
N LEU A 16 4.77 -3.08 -10.44
CA LEU A 16 4.60 -1.97 -9.51
C LEU A 16 3.37 -2.21 -8.63
N ASP A 17 2.25 -2.65 -9.19
CA ASP A 17 1.03 -2.97 -8.42
C ASP A 17 1.24 -4.16 -7.47
N LEU A 18 2.01 -5.16 -7.90
CA LEU A 18 2.37 -6.32 -7.06
C LEU A 18 3.35 -5.93 -5.93
N ALA A 19 4.26 -5.00 -6.19
CA ALA A 19 5.19 -4.50 -5.18
C ALA A 19 4.51 -3.53 -4.21
N LEU A 20 3.56 -2.71 -4.69
CA LEU A 20 2.79 -1.77 -3.88
C LEU A 20 1.86 -2.51 -2.93
N SER A 21 1.11 -3.53 -3.40
CA SER A 21 0.23 -4.35 -2.54
C SER A 21 0.96 -5.10 -1.41
N LYS A 22 2.27 -5.34 -1.59
CA LYS A 22 3.16 -5.95 -0.58
C LYS A 22 4.00 -4.94 0.20
N ASN A 23 3.91 -3.65 -0.11
CA ASN A 23 4.73 -2.63 0.54
C ASN A 23 4.19 -2.32 1.94
N PRO A 24 4.94 -2.64 3.03
CA PRO A 24 4.50 -2.41 4.40
C PRO A 24 4.13 -0.96 4.72
N ILE A 25 4.60 0.00 3.90
CA ILE A 25 4.29 1.43 4.06
C ILE A 25 2.80 1.74 3.89
N LEU A 26 2.06 0.99 3.05
CA LEU A 26 0.63 1.26 2.80
C LEU A 26 -0.21 1.16 4.08
N VAL A 27 0.25 0.40 5.08
CA VAL A 27 -0.47 0.24 6.35
C VAL A 27 -0.61 1.56 7.12
N THR A 28 0.30 2.50 6.91
CA THR A 28 0.27 3.79 7.61
C THR A 28 -0.98 4.61 7.26
N ALA A 29 -1.52 4.40 6.06
CA ALA A 29 -2.80 4.96 5.62
C ALA A 29 -3.98 4.48 6.46
N LEU A 30 -3.87 3.31 7.08
CA LEU A 30 -4.93 2.74 7.91
C LEU A 30 -4.88 3.28 9.36
N ASN A 31 -3.78 3.91 9.79
CA ASN A 31 -3.62 4.39 11.16
C ASN A 31 -4.77 5.28 11.66
N PRO A 32 -5.31 6.23 10.87
CA PRO A 32 -6.43 7.08 11.31
C PRO A 32 -7.75 6.31 11.48
N VAL A 33 -7.91 5.18 10.80
CA VAL A 33 -9.17 4.42 10.75
C VAL A 33 -9.18 3.31 11.78
N ILE A 34 -8.09 2.56 11.90
CA ILE A 34 -8.02 1.35 12.75
C ILE A 34 -7.02 1.49 13.91
N GLY A 35 -6.30 2.61 13.99
CA GLY A 35 -5.28 2.87 15.00
C GLY A 35 -3.92 2.26 14.66
N TYR A 36 -2.86 2.88 15.20
CA TYR A 36 -1.47 2.49 14.95
C TYR A 36 -1.17 1.04 15.33
N LEU A 37 -1.63 0.58 16.51
CA LEU A 37 -1.34 -0.77 17.00
C LEU A 37 -1.89 -1.84 16.05
N LYS A 38 -3.15 -1.71 15.64
CA LYS A 38 -3.83 -2.66 14.76
C LYS A 38 -3.22 -2.64 13.36
N ALA A 39 -2.91 -1.46 12.83
CA ALA A 39 -2.20 -1.31 11.57
C ALA A 39 -0.81 -1.96 11.61
N ALA A 40 -0.02 -1.73 12.66
CA ALA A 40 1.29 -2.36 12.80
C ALA A 40 1.22 -3.89 12.85
N ASP A 41 0.21 -4.46 13.51
CA ASP A 41 0.02 -5.91 13.56
C ASP A 41 -0.40 -6.49 12.21
N ILE A 42 -1.27 -5.81 11.44
CA ILE A 42 -1.62 -6.20 10.07
C ILE A 42 -0.37 -6.21 9.18
N ALA A 43 0.48 -5.18 9.25
CA ALA A 43 1.72 -5.16 8.46
C ALA A 43 2.68 -6.31 8.81
N LYS A 44 2.83 -6.63 10.10
CA LYS A 44 3.63 -7.77 10.54
C LYS A 44 3.07 -9.10 10.02
N LYS A 45 1.75 -9.29 10.08
CA LYS A 45 1.07 -10.49 9.56
C LYS A 45 1.22 -10.62 8.05
N ALA A 46 0.95 -9.55 7.30
CA ALA A 46 1.13 -9.51 5.85
C ALA A 46 2.57 -9.86 5.44
N TYR A 47 3.57 -9.30 6.14
CA TYR A 47 4.98 -9.61 5.89
C TYR A 47 5.31 -11.08 6.22
N LYS A 48 4.82 -11.60 7.36
CA LYS A 48 5.08 -12.97 7.80
C LYS A 48 4.42 -14.01 6.88
N GLU A 49 3.23 -13.73 6.38
CA GLU A 49 2.44 -14.64 5.55
C GLU A 49 2.72 -14.45 4.04
N GLY A 50 3.40 -13.36 3.66
CA GLY A 50 3.65 -13.02 2.25
C GLY A 50 2.39 -12.64 1.48
N LEU A 51 1.31 -12.32 2.20
CA LEU A 51 0.01 -11.96 1.65
C LEU A 51 -0.13 -10.43 1.49
N PRO A 52 -0.98 -9.96 0.55
CA PRO A 52 -1.30 -8.54 0.42
C PRO A 52 -1.87 -7.95 1.71
N ILE A 53 -1.52 -6.70 1.99
CA ILE A 53 -2.07 -5.96 3.16
C ILE A 53 -3.59 -5.87 3.07
N LEU A 54 -4.14 -5.72 1.87
CA LEU A 54 -5.58 -5.67 1.62
C LEU A 54 -6.30 -6.92 2.14
N ASP A 55 -5.78 -8.12 1.85
CA ASP A 55 -6.41 -9.38 2.24
C ASP A 55 -6.31 -9.61 3.77
N ILE A 56 -5.20 -9.20 4.39
CA ILE A 56 -5.06 -9.27 5.85
C ILE A 56 -5.97 -8.25 6.53
N ALA A 57 -6.02 -7.02 6.01
CA ALA A 57 -6.87 -5.96 6.57
C ALA A 57 -8.36 -6.31 6.44
N GLU A 58 -8.80 -6.92 5.33
CA GLU A 58 -10.18 -7.39 5.14
C GLU A 58 -10.57 -8.47 6.19
N ARG A 59 -9.61 -9.28 6.64
CA ARG A 59 -9.86 -10.33 7.66
C ARG A 59 -9.80 -9.82 9.09
N GLU A 60 -8.96 -8.83 9.34
CA GLU A 60 -8.64 -8.36 10.70
C GLU A 60 -9.44 -7.11 11.09
N THR A 61 -10.10 -6.46 10.14
CA THR A 61 -10.90 -5.25 10.33
C THR A 61 -12.34 -5.47 9.86
N ASP A 62 -13.25 -4.64 10.36
CA ASP A 62 -14.65 -4.66 9.93
C ASP A 62 -14.89 -3.81 8.67
N LEU A 63 -13.81 -3.38 7.99
CA LEU A 63 -13.86 -2.56 6.79
C LEU A 63 -14.10 -3.43 5.56
N SER A 64 -14.94 -2.95 4.66
CA SER A 64 -15.15 -3.63 3.39
C SER A 64 -13.90 -3.56 2.52
N ARG A 65 -13.74 -4.53 1.61
CA ARG A 65 -12.66 -4.54 0.63
C ARG A 65 -12.62 -3.27 -0.21
N GLU A 66 -13.78 -2.71 -0.54
CA GLU A 66 -13.89 -1.47 -1.31
C GLU A 66 -13.36 -0.27 -0.53
N GLU A 67 -13.68 -0.15 0.76
CA GLU A 67 -13.16 0.91 1.63
C GLU A 67 -11.64 0.76 1.80
N LEU A 68 -11.17 -0.45 2.08
CA LEU A 68 -9.74 -0.73 2.21
C LEU A 68 -8.99 -0.43 0.92
N SER A 69 -9.54 -0.78 -0.24
CA SER A 69 -8.91 -0.50 -1.53
C SER A 69 -8.79 0.99 -1.80
N LYS A 70 -9.75 1.81 -1.36
CA LYS A 70 -9.68 3.29 -1.46
C LYS A 70 -8.64 3.86 -0.51
N LEU A 71 -8.59 3.35 0.72
CA LEU A 71 -7.64 3.79 1.75
C LEU A 71 -6.20 3.40 1.43
N LEU A 72 -6.00 2.25 0.79
CA LEU A 72 -4.70 1.70 0.41
C LEU A 72 -4.30 2.07 -1.02
N ASP A 73 -5.04 2.95 -1.69
CA ASP A 73 -4.75 3.37 -3.06
C ASP A 73 -3.44 4.19 -3.09
N PRO A 74 -2.37 3.70 -3.73
CA PRO A 74 -1.09 4.40 -3.79
C PRO A 74 -1.21 5.77 -4.47
N THR A 75 -2.14 5.97 -5.41
CA THR A 75 -2.35 7.27 -6.05
C THR A 75 -2.90 8.31 -5.08
N THR A 76 -3.83 7.92 -4.20
CA THR A 76 -4.36 8.82 -3.15
C THR A 76 -3.30 9.11 -2.11
N LEU A 77 -2.40 8.16 -1.82
CA LEU A 77 -1.26 8.36 -0.90
C LEU A 77 -0.18 9.30 -1.46
N THR A 78 0.05 9.31 -2.78
CA THR A 78 1.02 10.21 -3.42
C THR A 78 0.60 11.67 -3.42
N GLN A 79 -0.69 11.97 -3.25
CA GLN A 79 -1.20 13.36 -3.15
C GLN A 79 -1.07 13.96 -1.74
N GLY A 80 -0.46 13.22 -0.81
CA GLY A 80 -0.23 13.68 0.56
C GLY A 80 -1.30 13.15 1.50
N GLY A 81 -0.91 12.17 2.32
CA GLY A 81 -1.70 11.61 3.42
C GLY A 81 -1.95 12.58 4.58
N ILE A 82 -2.30 13.83 4.28
CA ILE A 82 -2.90 14.77 5.23
C ILE A 82 -4.33 15.05 4.79
N ALA A 83 -5.19 14.05 4.97
CA ALA A 83 -6.59 14.36 5.27
C ALA A 83 -6.58 15.02 6.67
N GLY A 84 -6.43 16.35 6.67
CA GLY A 84 -6.80 17.19 7.80
C GLY A 84 -8.31 17.35 7.85
#